data_AF-A0A1Z8LPJ8-F1
#
_entry.id   AF-A0A1Z8LPJ8-F1
#
_cell.length_a   1.000
_cell.length_b   1.000
_cell.length_c   1.000
_cell.angle_alpha   90.00
_cell.angle_beta   90.00
_cell.angle_gamma   90.00
#
_symmetry.space_group_name_H-M   'P 1'
#
loop_
_entity.id
_entity.type
_entity.pdbx_description
1 polymer ?
#
loop_
_entity_poly.entity_id
_entity_poly.type
_entity_poly.pdbx_seq_one_letter_code
_entity_poly.pdbx_strand_id
1 'polypeptide(L)' 'MSRENVMKMIAQIEAGEISITELPDKASAADIVKFGKAIGIDFSTDDLGAFLRLRIASAESLPRPWGWPIARELGLVRS' A
#
# COMPACT_ATOMS: atom_id res chain seq x y z
N MET A 1 -5.50 -1.09 -15.16
CA MET A 1 -6.50 -0.37 -14.35
C MET A 1 -6.27 -0.50 -12.83
N SER A 2 -5.59 -1.53 -12.31
CA SER A 2 -5.49 -1.74 -10.87
C SER A 2 -4.26 -1.10 -10.18
N ARG A 3 -3.12 -0.99 -10.86
CA ARG A 3 -1.90 -0.35 -10.31
C ARG A 3 -2.02 1.16 -10.16
N GLU A 4 -2.72 1.82 -11.08
CA GLU A 4 -3.01 3.26 -11.03
C GLU A 4 -3.86 3.60 -9.80
N ASN A 5 -4.75 2.69 -9.41
CA ASN A 5 -5.57 2.84 -8.20
C ASN A 5 -4.71 2.80 -6.93
N VAL A 6 -3.74 1.88 -6.84
CA VAL A 6 -2.77 1.88 -5.72
C VAL A 6 -1.98 3.19 -5.69
N MET A 7 -1.46 3.65 -6.83
CA MET A 7 -0.73 4.91 -6.91
C MET A 7 -1.58 6.11 -6.50
N LYS A 8 -2.83 6.16 -6.95
CA LYS A 8 -3.79 7.21 -6.59
C LYS A 8 -4.06 7.22 -5.08
N MET A 9 -4.29 6.07 -4.48
CA MET A 9 -4.46 5.97 -3.02
C MET A 9 -3.23 6.49 -2.28
N ILE A 10 -2.02 6.05 -2.67
CA ILE A 10 -0.78 6.52 -2.04
C ILE A 10 -0.61 8.03 -2.19
N ALA A 11 -0.87 8.58 -3.37
CA ALA A 11 -0.77 10.01 -3.60
C ALA A 11 -1.73 10.81 -2.71
N GLN A 12 -2.97 10.34 -2.51
CA GLN A 12 -3.95 10.97 -1.62
C GLN A 12 -3.53 10.91 -0.14
N ILE A 13 -2.89 9.82 0.27
CA ILE A 13 -2.33 9.67 1.62
C ILE A 13 -1.12 10.62 1.81
N GLU A 14 -0.20 10.66 0.84
CA GLU A 14 0.98 11.54 0.87
C GLU A 14 0.60 13.03 0.80
N ALA A 15 -0.48 13.37 0.11
CA ALA A 15 -1.04 14.73 0.07
C ALA A 15 -1.82 15.11 1.35
N GLY A 16 -2.07 14.15 2.25
CA GLY A 16 -2.86 14.37 3.46
C GLY A 16 -4.36 14.52 3.22
N GLU A 17 -4.85 14.20 2.01
CA GLU A 17 -6.29 14.19 1.71
C GLU A 17 -7.01 13.05 2.45
N ILE A 18 -6.28 11.95 2.69
CA ILE A 18 -6.78 10.76 3.36
C ILE A 18 -5.86 10.41 4.52
N SER A 19 -6.42 10.35 5.72
CA SER A 19 -5.68 9.91 6.90
C SER A 19 -5.70 8.39 7.02
N ILE A 20 -4.52 7.80 7.19
CA ILE A 20 -4.34 6.38 7.50
C ILE A 20 -4.26 6.12 9.01
N THR A 21 -4.65 7.08 9.85
CA THR A 21 -4.67 6.93 11.32
C THR A 21 -5.61 5.82 11.80
N GLU A 22 -6.57 5.41 10.97
CA GLU A 22 -7.45 4.28 11.27
C GLU A 22 -6.81 2.92 10.99
N LEU A 23 -5.69 2.89 10.25
CA LEU A 23 -4.94 1.67 10.01
C LEU A 23 -4.07 1.34 11.23
N PRO A 24 -4.14 0.11 11.75
CA PRO A 24 -3.30 -0.30 12.86
C PRO A 24 -1.83 -0.25 12.47
N ASP A 25 -0.93 -0.05 13.45
CA ASP A 25 0.53 -0.04 13.24
C ASP A 25 1.05 -1.33 12.57
N LYS A 26 0.29 -2.42 12.67
CA LYS A 26 0.51 -3.70 11.99
C LYS A 26 -0.60 -4.01 10.97
N ALA A 27 -0.93 -3.05 10.11
CA ALA A 27 -1.87 -3.27 9.02
C ALA A 27 -1.36 -4.37 8.07
N SER A 28 -2.22 -5.34 7.78
CA SER A 28 -1.95 -6.38 6.80
C SER A 28 -2.21 -5.90 5.37
N ALA A 29 -1.71 -6.63 4.38
CA ALA A 29 -2.03 -6.38 2.96
C ALA A 29 -3.55 -6.34 2.72
N ALA A 30 -4.30 -7.22 3.40
CA ALA A 30 -5.76 -7.29 3.29
C ALA A 30 -6.45 -6.05 3.89
N ASP A 31 -5.89 -5.45 4.95
CA ASP A 31 -6.45 -4.25 5.58
C ASP A 31 -6.30 -3.03 4.66
N ILE A 32 -5.17 -2.93 3.95
CA ILE A 32 -4.94 -1.87 2.95
C ILE A 32 -5.91 -1.99 1.78
N VAL A 33 -6.14 -3.21 1.28
CA VAL A 33 -7.12 -3.46 0.22
C VAL A 33 -8.53 -3.09 0.67
N LYS A 34 -8.92 -3.47 1.89
CA LYS A 34 -10.22 -3.09 2.47
C LYS A 34 -10.35 -1.58 2.61
N PHE A 35 -9.30 -0.91 3.07
CA PHE A 35 -9.25 0.54 3.20
C PHE A 35 -9.43 1.23 1.85
N GLY A 36 -8.67 0.80 0.83
CA GLY A 36 -8.83 1.27 -0.55
C GLY A 36 -10.27 1.17 -1.02
N LYS A 37 -10.88 0.00 -0.83
CA LYS A 37 -12.28 -0.22 -1.20
C LYS A 37 -13.25 0.71 -0.44
N ALA A 38 -13.00 0.98 0.83
CA ALA A 38 -13.81 1.89 1.65
C ALA A 38 -13.77 3.34 1.16
N ILE A 39 -12.63 3.79 0.63
CA ILE A 39 -12.47 5.12 0.03
C ILE A 39 -12.83 5.17 -1.47
N GLY A 40 -13.40 4.09 -2.02
CA GLY A 40 -13.84 4.00 -3.42
C GLY A 40 -12.72 3.71 -4.42
N ILE A 41 -11.56 3.22 -3.96
CA ILE A 41 -10.40 2.84 -4.78
C ILE A 41 -10.21 1.33 -4.72
N ASP A 42 -10.65 0.63 -5.75
CA ASP A 42 -10.58 -0.84 -5.80
C ASP A 42 -9.24 -1.34 -6.38
N PHE A 43 -8.54 -2.19 -5.65
CA PHE A 43 -7.32 -2.88 -6.08
C PHE A 43 -7.13 -4.18 -5.29
N SER A 44 -6.38 -5.13 -5.84
CA SER A 44 -6.10 -6.42 -5.18
C SER A 44 -4.79 -6.40 -4.37
N THR A 45 -4.57 -7.43 -3.56
CA THR A 45 -3.28 -7.65 -2.88
C THR A 45 -2.12 -7.81 -3.86
N ASP A 46 -2.37 -8.41 -5.03
CA ASP A 46 -1.35 -8.59 -6.06
C ASP A 46 -0.93 -7.26 -6.67
N ASP A 47 -1.88 -6.32 -6.83
CA ASP A 47 -1.60 -4.97 -7.32
C ASP A 47 -0.78 -4.16 -6.33
N LEU A 48 -1.12 -4.26 -5.05
CA LEU A 48 -0.36 -3.68 -3.96
C LEU A 48 1.06 -4.26 -3.91
N GLY A 49 1.18 -5.59 -4.05
CA GLY A 49 2.47 -6.27 -4.10
C GLY A 49 3.32 -5.84 -5.29
N ALA A 50 2.72 -5.74 -6.48
CA ALA A 50 3.40 -5.28 -7.69
C ALA A 50 3.87 -3.82 -7.56
N PHE A 51 3.07 -2.95 -6.94
CA PHE A 51 3.45 -1.57 -6.64
C PHE A 51 4.65 -1.50 -5.69
N LEU A 52 4.57 -2.19 -4.54
CA LEU A 52 5.66 -2.22 -3.55
C LEU A 52 6.95 -2.80 -4.14
N ARG A 53 6.83 -3.89 -4.92
CA ARG A 53 7.96 -4.50 -5.62
C ARG A 53 8.65 -3.53 -6.58
N LEU A 54 7.89 -2.73 -7.32
CA LEU A 54 8.49 -1.72 -8.19
C LEU A 54 9.19 -0.63 -7.37
N ARG A 55 8.55 -0.10 -6.32
CA ARG A 55 9.20 0.91 -5.47
C ARG A 55 10.51 0.39 -4.87
N ILE A 56 10.53 -0.85 -4.39
CA ILE A 56 11.75 -1.51 -3.89
C ILE A 56 12.81 -1.61 -5.00
N ALA A 57 12.43 -2.08 -6.19
CA ALA A 57 13.35 -2.21 -7.32
C ALA A 57 13.91 -0.86 -7.80
N SER A 58 13.13 0.21 -7.67
CA SER A 58 13.53 1.58 -7.99
C SER A 58 14.25 2.30 -6.85
N ALA A 59 14.52 1.63 -5.71
CA ALA A 59 15.06 2.23 -4.49
C ALA A 59 14.25 3.43 -3.95
N GLU A 60 12.95 3.45 -4.21
CA GLU A 60 12.02 4.45 -3.69
C GLU A 60 11.59 4.15 -2.25
N SER A 61 11.18 5.19 -1.52
CA SER A 61 10.64 5.02 -0.18
C SER A 61 9.25 4.37 -0.21
N LEU A 62 9.07 3.36 0.64
CA LEU A 62 7.78 2.72 0.85
C LEU A 62 6.87 3.59 1.75
N PRO A 63 5.54 3.51 1.56
CA PRO A 63 4.58 4.20 2.41
C PRO A 63 4.80 3.88 3.89
N ARG A 64 4.70 4.87 4.78
CA ARG A 64 4.80 4.67 6.23
C ARG A 64 3.42 4.82 6.89
N PRO A 65 3.14 4.10 8.00
CA PRO A 65 4.03 3.15 8.70
C PRO A 65 4.03 1.72 8.13
N TRP A 66 3.12 1.38 7.21
CA TRP A 66 2.78 -0.01 6.88
C TRP A 66 3.52 -0.62 5.67
N GLY A 67 4.18 0.16 4.81
CA GLY A 67 4.73 -0.32 3.54
C GLY A 67 5.82 -1.39 3.70
N TRP A 68 6.72 -1.22 4.67
CA TRP A 68 7.73 -2.23 4.99
C TRP A 68 7.15 -3.50 5.63
N PRO A 69 6.29 -3.41 6.65
CA PRO A 69 5.56 -4.57 7.17
C PRO A 69 4.87 -5.40 6.08
N ILE A 70 4.14 -4.75 5.18
CA ILE A 70 3.39 -5.43 4.11
C ILE A 70 4.32 -6.03 3.07
N ALA A 71 5.41 -5.35 2.71
CA ALA A 71 6.39 -5.92 1.80
C ALA A 71 7.02 -7.22 2.34
N ARG A 72 7.21 -7.33 3.66
CA ARG A 72 7.66 -8.56 4.32
C ARG A 72 6.57 -9.62 4.35
N GLU A 73 5.34 -9.24 4.69
CA GLU A 73 4.17 -10.14 4.69
C GLU A 73 3.96 -10.81 3.32
N LEU A 74 4.08 -10.02 2.24
CA LEU A 74 3.94 -10.48 0.86
C LEU A 74 5.18 -11.21 0.31
N GLY A 75 6.23 -11.41 1.12
CA GLY A 75 7.46 -12.09 0.69
C GLY A 75 8.27 -11.33 -0.37
N LEU A 76 8.09 -10.01 -0.51
CA LEU A 76 8.78 -9.19 -1.51
C LEU A 76 10.22 -8.86 -1.10
N VAL A 77 10.50 -8.90 0.20
CA VAL A 77 11.82 -8.67 0.78
C VAL A 77 12.13 -9.80 1.76
N ARG A 78 13.43 -10.10 1.91
CA ARG A 78 13.89 -11.08 2.89
C ARG A 78 13.69 -10.50 4.28
N SER A 79 13.02 -11.25 5.16
CA SER A 79 12.73 -10.89 6.55
C SER A 79 13.98 -10.63 7.38
#